data_AF-A0AAE0ID61-F1
#
_entry.id   AF-A0AAE0ID61-F1
#
_cell.length_a   1.000
_cell.length_b   1.000
_cell.length_c   1.000
_cell.angle_alpha   90.00
_cell.angle_beta   90.00
_cell.angle_gamma   90.00
#
_symmetry.space_group_name_H-M   'P 1'
#
loop_
_entity.id
_entity.type
_entity.pdbx_description
1 polymer ?
#
loop_
_entity_poly.entity_id
_entity_poly.type
_entity_poly.pdbx_seq_one_letter_code
_entity_poly.pdbx_strand_id
1 'polypeptide(L)'
;MALLSSTVLFMITTFSFLRLTKAATLPNWHNVRQVLDTDVCTDGATIPDLWAVHDIQIAYSRPGIDENVPSNATFSVTNTRTNATENLTCELRALYTCEFNGTPGHKDLSIWLQLNLRAYVTITQTHTCEGGKTASIVGMAEMPIVCVGDSLEEGMTCADDGSPGYATATVEVESLASGTEP
;
A
#
# COMPACT_ATOMS: atom_id res chain seq x y z
N MET A 1 5.21 -39.06 65.52
CA MET A 1 5.63 -38.88 64.11
C MET A 1 4.62 -37.95 63.46
N ALA A 2 5.06 -36.72 63.15
CA ALA A 2 4.25 -35.70 62.51
C ALA A 2 4.47 -35.76 60.99
N LEU A 3 3.40 -35.77 60.20
CA LEU A 3 3.43 -35.62 58.76
C LEU A 3 2.75 -34.29 58.40
N LEU A 4 3.58 -33.34 57.96
CA LEU A 4 3.19 -32.06 57.39
C LEU A 4 2.69 -32.31 55.95
N SER A 5 1.46 -31.89 55.64
CA SER A 5 0.94 -31.85 54.26
C SER A 5 0.80 -30.39 53.84
N SER A 6 1.62 -30.01 52.86
CA SER A 6 1.75 -28.67 52.29
C SER A 6 0.48 -28.22 51.56
N THR A 7 -0.04 -27.07 51.97
CA THR A 7 -1.05 -26.30 51.22
C THR A 7 -0.33 -25.45 50.19
N VAL A 8 -0.56 -25.71 48.90
CA VAL A 8 -0.06 -24.87 47.80
C VAL A 8 -1.03 -23.71 47.58
N LEU A 9 -0.57 -22.49 47.84
CA LEU A 9 -1.30 -21.25 47.63
C LEU A 9 -1.03 -20.74 46.20
N PHE A 10 -2.01 -20.83 45.30
CA PHE A 10 -1.94 -20.22 43.97
C PHE A 10 -2.24 -18.72 44.07
N MET A 11 -1.22 -17.87 43.86
CA MET A 11 -1.41 -16.44 43.57
C MET A 11 -1.85 -16.28 42.10
N ILE A 12 -3.06 -15.76 41.90
CA ILE A 12 -3.52 -15.26 40.60
C ILE A 12 -3.21 -13.76 40.56
N THR A 13 -2.14 -13.38 39.87
CA THR A 13 -1.86 -11.97 39.54
C THR A 13 -2.67 -11.58 38.31
N THR A 14 -3.72 -10.80 38.51
CA THR A 14 -4.47 -10.12 37.44
C THR A 14 -3.63 -8.99 36.86
N PHE A 15 -3.11 -9.17 35.65
CA PHE A 15 -2.53 -8.09 34.85
C PHE A 15 -3.66 -7.30 34.18
N SER A 16 -4.01 -6.15 34.75
CA SER A 16 -4.85 -5.15 34.10
C SER A 16 -4.05 -4.46 33.00
N PHE A 17 -4.26 -4.86 31.75
CA PHE A 17 -3.82 -4.09 30.58
C PHE A 17 -4.69 -2.83 30.46
N LEU A 18 -4.19 -1.69 30.95
CA LEU A 18 -4.67 -0.38 30.50
C LEU A 18 -4.29 -0.21 29.03
N ARG A 19 -5.24 -0.46 28.11
CA ARG A 19 -5.16 0.03 26.74
C ARG A 19 -5.32 1.55 26.75
N LEU A 20 -4.20 2.28 26.72
CA LEU A 20 -4.19 3.66 26.22
C LEU A 20 -4.46 3.61 24.72
N THR A 21 -5.72 3.70 24.30
CA THR A 21 -6.04 4.10 22.93
C THR A 21 -5.78 5.60 22.83
N LYS A 22 -4.53 5.97 22.54
CA LYS A 22 -4.22 7.30 22.04
C LYS A 22 -4.91 7.39 20.70
N ALA A 23 -6.03 8.12 20.63
CA ALA A 23 -6.66 8.48 19.38
C ALA A 23 -5.61 9.23 18.56
N ALA A 24 -5.05 8.57 17.56
CA ALA A 24 -4.24 9.23 16.56
C ALA A 24 -5.19 10.19 15.85
N THR A 25 -5.07 11.48 16.17
CA THR A 25 -5.58 12.55 15.32
C THR A 25 -4.98 12.31 13.94
N LEU A 26 -5.78 11.79 13.02
CA LEU A 26 -5.42 11.67 11.61
C LEU A 26 -4.94 13.06 11.16
N PRO A 27 -3.71 13.21 10.63
CA PRO A 27 -3.25 14.49 10.14
C PRO A 27 -4.26 15.01 9.12
N ASN A 28 -4.70 16.26 9.31
CA ASN A 28 -5.68 16.90 8.44
C ASN A 28 -5.02 17.15 7.07
N TRP A 29 -5.43 16.36 6.07
CA TRP A 29 -4.85 16.26 4.74
C TRP A 29 -4.92 17.52 3.88
N HIS A 30 -5.65 18.56 4.31
CA HIS A 30 -5.60 19.85 3.63
C HIS A 30 -4.23 20.55 3.77
N ASN A 31 -3.47 20.25 4.83
CA ASN A 31 -2.10 20.76 4.99
C ASN A 31 -1.04 19.94 4.24
N VAL A 32 -1.42 18.81 3.63
CA VAL A 32 -0.52 17.91 2.89
C VAL A 32 -0.20 18.45 1.48
N ARG A 33 -1.09 19.24 0.87
CA ARG A 33 -0.88 19.82 -0.47
C ARG A 33 0.40 20.67 -0.57
N GLN A 34 0.73 21.45 0.46
CA GLN A 34 1.86 22.38 0.41
C GLN A 34 3.25 21.74 0.37
N VAL A 35 3.42 20.48 0.81
CA VAL A 35 4.75 19.82 0.88
C VAL A 35 5.16 19.22 -0.47
N LEU A 36 4.23 19.11 -1.42
CA LEU A 36 4.45 18.50 -2.73
C LEU A 36 4.71 19.53 -3.85
N ASP A 37 4.29 20.79 -3.67
CA ASP A 37 4.12 21.72 -4.81
C ASP A 37 5.39 22.13 -5.56
N THR A 38 6.57 22.22 -4.93
CA THR A 38 7.77 22.70 -5.64
C THR A 38 8.40 21.67 -6.56
N ASP A 39 8.41 20.40 -6.16
CA ASP A 39 9.10 19.34 -6.92
C ASP A 39 8.16 18.69 -7.94
N VAL A 40 6.86 18.61 -7.62
CA VAL A 40 5.84 17.96 -8.45
C VAL A 40 5.46 18.77 -9.70
N CYS A 41 5.82 20.04 -9.76
CA CYS A 41 5.55 20.91 -10.91
C CYS A 41 6.77 21.21 -11.78
N THR A 42 7.85 20.43 -11.61
CA THR A 42 9.06 20.52 -12.42
C THR A 42 9.16 19.31 -13.34
N ASP A 43 9.13 19.54 -14.65
CA ASP A 43 9.24 18.47 -15.64
C ASP A 43 10.57 17.72 -15.53
N GLY A 44 10.52 16.39 -15.57
CA GLY A 44 11.67 15.51 -15.38
C GLY A 44 12.20 15.44 -13.94
N ALA A 45 11.54 16.07 -12.96
CA ALA A 45 11.93 15.95 -11.57
C ALA A 45 11.82 14.50 -11.11
N THR A 46 12.78 14.08 -10.28
CA THR A 46 12.75 12.79 -9.60
C THR A 46 12.55 13.01 -8.11
N ILE A 47 11.61 12.28 -7.53
CA ILE A 47 11.29 12.37 -6.10
C ILE A 47 11.62 11.01 -5.49
N PRO A 48 12.79 10.88 -4.82
CA PRO A 48 13.21 9.60 -4.26
C PRO A 48 12.23 9.14 -3.18
N ASP A 49 11.94 7.85 -3.20
CA ASP A 49 11.13 7.14 -2.21
C ASP A 49 9.80 7.84 -1.87
N LEU A 50 9.14 8.46 -2.86
CA LEU A 50 7.90 9.20 -2.65
C LEU A 50 6.79 8.33 -2.06
N TRP A 51 6.74 7.07 -2.48
CA TRP A 51 5.82 6.08 -1.94
C TRP A 51 6.57 4.88 -1.38
N ALA A 52 6.08 4.39 -0.25
CA ALA A 52 6.45 3.11 0.32
C ALA A 52 5.24 2.17 0.25
N VAL A 53 5.45 0.98 -0.29
CA VAL A 53 4.47 -0.10 -0.35
C VAL A 53 4.89 -1.17 0.64
N HIS A 54 3.94 -1.65 1.45
CA HIS A 54 4.21 -2.62 2.52
C HIS A 54 2.99 -3.48 2.82
N ASP A 55 3.21 -4.50 3.64
CA ASP A 55 2.20 -5.44 4.14
C ASP A 55 1.41 -6.13 3.01
N ILE A 56 2.10 -6.48 1.91
CA ILE A 56 1.43 -7.20 0.83
C ILE A 56 1.10 -8.61 1.29
N GLN A 57 -0.15 -9.02 1.10
CA GLN A 57 -0.64 -10.37 1.33
C GLN A 57 -1.51 -10.77 0.15
N ILE A 58 -1.28 -11.98 -0.35
CA ILE A 58 -1.95 -12.53 -1.50
C ILE A 58 -2.50 -13.89 -1.08
N ALA A 59 -3.81 -14.04 -1.16
CA ALA A 59 -4.48 -15.31 -0.97
C ALA A 59 -4.87 -15.86 -2.34
N TYR A 60 -4.20 -16.94 -2.77
CA TYR A 60 -4.55 -17.65 -3.99
C TYR A 60 -5.71 -18.61 -3.72
N SER A 61 -6.77 -18.45 -4.50
CA SER A 61 -7.85 -19.41 -4.58
C SER A 61 -7.45 -20.63 -5.42
N ARG A 62 -7.98 -21.80 -5.07
CA ARG A 62 -7.67 -23.10 -5.70
C ARG A 62 -7.92 -23.07 -7.22
N PRO A 63 -6.90 -23.20 -8.08
CA PRO A 63 -7.10 -23.33 -9.52
C PRO A 63 -7.79 -24.67 -9.82
N GLY A 64 -8.82 -24.66 -10.67
CA GLY A 64 -9.37 -25.89 -11.28
C GLY A 64 -10.74 -26.37 -10.79
N ILE A 65 -11.44 -25.63 -9.92
CA ILE A 65 -12.88 -25.86 -9.67
C ILE A 65 -13.73 -24.69 -10.18
N ASP A 66 -13.17 -23.48 -10.18
CA ASP A 66 -13.75 -22.32 -10.87
C ASP A 66 -12.58 -21.40 -11.25
N GLU A 67 -12.37 -21.15 -12.55
CA GLU A 67 -11.45 -20.10 -13.02
C GLU A 67 -11.92 -18.69 -12.56
N ASN A 68 -13.11 -18.64 -11.95
CA ASN A 68 -13.77 -17.48 -11.40
C ASN A 68 -13.64 -17.34 -9.88
N VAL A 69 -12.88 -18.18 -9.15
CA VAL A 69 -12.69 -17.92 -7.71
C VAL A 69 -11.65 -16.79 -7.58
N PRO A 70 -12.03 -15.58 -7.11
CA PRO A 70 -11.10 -14.46 -7.00
C PRO A 70 -10.00 -14.80 -5.98
N SER A 71 -8.75 -14.64 -6.41
CA SER A 71 -7.63 -14.50 -5.48
C SER A 71 -7.62 -13.07 -4.98
N ASN A 72 -7.29 -12.82 -3.72
CA ASN A 72 -7.34 -11.48 -3.15
C ASN A 72 -5.93 -11.00 -2.83
N ALA A 73 -5.66 -9.73 -3.12
CA ALA A 73 -4.46 -9.06 -2.65
C ALA A 73 -4.84 -7.91 -1.71
N THR A 74 -4.13 -7.81 -0.59
CA THR A 74 -4.18 -6.68 0.33
C THR A 74 -2.79 -6.09 0.47
N PHE A 75 -2.66 -4.78 0.49
CA PHE A 75 -1.39 -4.10 0.70
C PHE A 75 -1.64 -2.65 1.14
N SER A 76 -0.61 -1.99 1.61
CA SER A 76 -0.67 -0.60 2.06
C SER A 76 0.27 0.26 1.24
N VAL A 77 -0.17 1.47 0.91
CA VAL A 77 0.64 2.49 0.23
C VAL A 77 0.77 3.70 1.15
N THR A 78 2.00 4.13 1.39
CA THR A 78 2.30 5.30 2.23
C THR A 78 3.02 6.35 1.41
N ASN A 79 2.46 7.56 1.33
CA ASN A 79 3.24 8.72 0.86
C ASN A 79 4.21 9.14 1.97
N THR A 80 5.51 9.03 1.69
CA THR A 80 6.57 9.19 2.70
C THR A 80 6.77 10.64 3.14
N ARG A 81 6.44 11.61 2.27
CA ARG A 81 6.52 13.04 2.61
C ARG A 81 5.46 13.45 3.60
N THR A 82 4.30 12.82 3.54
CA THR A 82 3.10 13.24 4.29
C THR A 82 2.69 12.23 5.36
N ASN A 83 3.39 11.09 5.42
CA ASN A 83 3.18 9.96 6.33
C ASN A 83 1.75 9.43 6.32
N ALA A 84 1.30 9.26 5.10
CA ALA A 84 -0.07 9.22 4.67
C ALA A 84 -0.34 7.84 4.12
N THR A 85 -1.01 6.98 4.90
CA THR A 85 -1.16 5.56 4.57
C THR A 85 -2.58 5.22 4.14
N GLU A 86 -2.69 4.46 3.06
CA GLU A 86 -3.92 3.88 2.57
C GLU A 86 -3.80 2.37 2.48
N ASN A 87 -4.81 1.67 3.01
CA ASN A 87 -4.89 0.22 2.96
C ASN A 87 -5.81 -0.19 1.83
N LEU A 88 -5.31 -1.02 0.93
CA LEU A 88 -5.95 -1.38 -0.32
C LEU A 88 -6.24 -2.87 -0.34
N THR A 89 -7.38 -3.22 -0.94
CA THR A 89 -7.80 -4.61 -1.11
C THR A 89 -8.42 -4.73 -2.49
N CYS A 90 -7.96 -5.71 -3.27
CA CYS A 90 -8.47 -5.97 -4.60
C CYS A 90 -8.61 -7.48 -4.86
N GLU A 91 -9.60 -7.81 -5.69
CA GLU A 91 -9.68 -9.11 -6.34
C GLU A 91 -8.71 -9.11 -7.53
N LEU A 92 -7.82 -10.11 -7.55
CA LEU A 92 -6.90 -10.36 -8.64
C LEU A 92 -7.68 -10.97 -9.81
N ARG A 93 -7.55 -10.33 -10.97
CA ARG A 93 -8.14 -10.80 -12.22
C ARG A 93 -7.17 -11.72 -12.97
N ALA A 94 -7.57 -12.14 -14.18
CA ALA A 94 -6.70 -12.86 -15.10
C ALA A 94 -5.31 -12.20 -15.17
N LEU A 95 -4.27 -13.03 -15.18
CA LEU A 95 -2.85 -12.61 -15.11
C LEU A 95 -2.39 -12.04 -13.76
N TYR A 96 -3.17 -12.23 -12.68
CA TYR A 96 -2.82 -11.80 -11.32
C TYR A 96 -2.56 -10.29 -11.21
N THR A 97 -3.44 -9.51 -11.84
CA THR A 97 -3.39 -8.04 -11.84
C THR A 97 -4.59 -7.45 -11.13
N CYS A 98 -4.41 -6.27 -10.55
CA CYS A 98 -5.52 -5.44 -10.09
C CYS A 98 -5.21 -3.94 -10.24
N GLU A 99 -6.26 -3.14 -10.34
CA GLU A 99 -6.17 -1.70 -10.61
C GLU A 99 -7.10 -0.92 -9.68
N PHE A 100 -6.61 0.20 -9.15
CA PHE A 100 -7.38 1.19 -8.41
C PHE A 100 -7.40 2.49 -9.19
N ASN A 101 -8.60 3.04 -9.41
CA ASN A 101 -8.79 4.36 -10.02
C ASN A 101 -9.36 5.31 -8.97
N GLY A 102 -8.44 5.95 -8.26
CA GLY A 102 -8.72 6.71 -7.06
C GLY A 102 -8.79 5.85 -5.81
N THR A 103 -8.50 6.46 -4.68
CA THR A 103 -8.67 5.92 -3.34
C THR A 103 -9.56 6.85 -2.51
N PRO A 104 -10.08 6.39 -1.35
CA PRO A 104 -10.91 7.25 -0.50
C PRO A 104 -10.23 8.56 -0.09
N GLY A 105 -8.90 8.58 0.07
CA GLY A 105 -8.12 9.78 0.38
C GLY A 105 -7.66 10.56 -0.86
N HIS A 106 -7.43 9.88 -1.99
CA HIS A 106 -6.84 10.48 -3.20
C HIS A 106 -7.54 10.02 -4.48
N LYS A 107 -8.47 10.85 -4.99
CA LYS A 107 -9.17 10.57 -6.25
C LYS A 107 -8.27 10.61 -7.48
N ASP A 108 -7.16 11.34 -7.39
CA ASP A 108 -6.23 11.61 -8.49
C ASP A 108 -5.14 10.53 -8.63
N LEU A 109 -5.23 9.47 -7.84
CA LEU A 109 -4.25 8.40 -7.72
C LEU A 109 -4.74 7.16 -8.46
N SER A 110 -3.91 6.61 -9.34
CA SER A 110 -4.12 5.32 -9.99
C SER A 110 -3.04 4.35 -9.54
N ILE A 111 -3.43 3.16 -9.09
CA ILE A 111 -2.49 2.12 -8.66
C ILE A 111 -2.72 0.87 -9.50
N TRP A 112 -1.64 0.31 -10.01
CA TRP A 112 -1.65 -0.96 -10.71
C TRP A 112 -0.73 -1.96 -10.02
N LEU A 113 -1.30 -3.08 -9.60
CA LEU A 113 -0.56 -4.21 -9.02
C LEU A 113 -0.44 -5.30 -10.08
N GLN A 114 0.77 -5.80 -10.28
CA GLN A 114 1.05 -7.00 -11.05
C GLN A 114 1.85 -7.99 -10.24
N LEU A 115 1.38 -9.24 -10.19
CA LEU A 115 2.04 -10.33 -9.49
C LEU A 115 2.71 -11.29 -10.47
N ASN A 116 3.97 -11.59 -10.18
CA ASN A 116 4.74 -12.66 -10.80
C ASN A 116 5.52 -13.39 -9.69
N LEU A 117 6.77 -13.79 -9.90
CA LEU A 117 7.69 -14.18 -8.81
C LEU A 117 7.98 -13.02 -7.81
N ARG A 118 7.50 -11.81 -8.12
CA ARG A 118 7.60 -10.58 -7.35
C ARG A 118 6.33 -9.77 -7.51
N ALA A 119 6.05 -8.86 -6.57
CA ALA A 119 4.97 -7.90 -6.69
C ALA A 119 5.51 -6.57 -7.23
N TYR A 120 4.92 -6.10 -8.32
CA TYR A 120 5.19 -4.80 -8.91
C TYR A 120 4.00 -3.89 -8.68
N VAL A 121 4.23 -2.73 -8.07
CA VAL A 121 3.19 -1.73 -7.82
C VAL A 121 3.59 -0.45 -8.52
N THR A 122 2.82 -0.09 -9.55
CA THR A 122 2.93 1.19 -10.24
C THR A 122 1.91 2.15 -9.63
N ILE A 123 2.38 3.32 -9.24
CA ILE A 123 1.56 4.38 -8.65
C ILE A 123 1.68 5.59 -9.57
N THR A 124 0.53 6.03 -10.06
CA THR A 124 0.40 7.25 -10.87
C THR A 124 -0.44 8.24 -10.09
N GLN A 125 -0.01 9.49 -10.02
CA GLN A 125 -0.78 10.57 -9.41
C GLN A 125 -0.82 11.76 -10.36
N THR A 126 -1.99 12.33 -10.56
CA THR A 126 -2.13 13.61 -11.29
C THR A 126 -2.16 14.77 -10.31
N HIS A 127 -1.51 15.87 -10.68
CA HIS A 127 -1.49 17.10 -9.88
C HIS A 127 -1.64 18.33 -10.78
N THR A 128 -2.43 19.31 -10.33
CA THR A 128 -2.60 20.57 -11.07
C THR A 128 -1.58 21.59 -10.56
N CYS A 129 -0.75 22.07 -11.47
CA CYS A 129 0.28 23.08 -11.22
C CYS A 129 -0.23 24.50 -11.50
N GLU A 130 0.52 25.50 -11.03
CA GLU A 130 0.24 26.90 -11.36
C GLU A 130 0.20 27.11 -12.89
N GLY A 131 -0.71 27.98 -13.34
CA GLY A 131 -0.94 28.24 -14.76
C GLY A 131 -1.76 27.16 -15.47
N GLY A 132 -2.40 26.24 -14.73
CA GLY A 132 -3.32 25.25 -15.30
C GLY A 132 -2.63 24.08 -16.00
N LYS A 133 -1.33 23.89 -15.78
CA LYS A 133 -0.59 22.71 -16.25
C LYS A 133 -0.96 21.50 -15.39
N THR A 134 -0.89 20.31 -15.98
CA THR A 134 -1.08 19.06 -15.25
C THR A 134 0.24 18.30 -15.20
N ALA A 135 0.64 17.89 -14.01
CA ALA A 135 1.76 16.98 -13.80
C ALA A 135 1.25 15.55 -13.61
N SER A 136 1.86 14.61 -14.31
CA SER A 136 1.75 13.17 -14.08
C SER A 136 2.97 12.72 -13.29
N ILE A 137 2.74 12.12 -12.13
CA ILE A 137 3.79 11.64 -11.22
C ILE A 137 3.70 10.12 -11.25
N VAL A 138 4.75 9.44 -11.71
CA VAL A 138 4.74 7.98 -11.86
C VAL A 138 5.89 7.38 -11.07
N GLY A 139 5.61 6.38 -10.24
CA GLY A 139 6.61 5.62 -9.50
C GLY A 139 6.31 4.13 -9.53
N MET A 140 7.36 3.32 -9.45
CA MET A 140 7.24 1.87 -9.41
C MET A 140 7.98 1.32 -8.19
N ALA A 141 7.29 0.53 -7.38
CA ALA A 141 7.86 -0.24 -6.28
C ALA A 141 7.90 -1.71 -6.68
N GLU A 142 9.00 -2.38 -6.33
CA GLU A 142 9.16 -3.82 -6.45
C GLU A 142 9.30 -4.42 -5.06
N MET A 143 8.55 -5.49 -4.78
CA MET A 143 8.58 -6.19 -3.50
C MET A 143 8.84 -7.69 -3.72
N PRO A 144 9.78 -8.29 -2.96
CA PRO A 144 9.89 -9.73 -2.90
C PRO A 144 8.65 -10.31 -2.24
N ILE A 145 8.15 -11.43 -2.77
CA ILE A 145 7.06 -12.18 -2.14
C ILE A 145 7.53 -13.59 -1.82
N VAL A 146 7.13 -14.08 -0.66
CA VAL A 146 7.40 -15.42 -0.16
C VAL A 146 6.08 -16.14 0.00
N CYS A 147 5.97 -17.31 -0.62
CA CYS A 147 4.76 -18.11 -0.62
C CYS A 147 4.89 -19.28 0.36
N VAL A 148 3.85 -19.49 1.16
CA VAL A 148 3.68 -20.63 2.06
C VAL A 148 2.50 -21.46 1.57
N GLY A 149 2.71 -22.76 1.43
CA GLY A 149 1.77 -23.72 0.90
C GLY A 149 2.45 -24.65 -0.12
N ASP A 150 2.10 -25.93 -0.10
CA ASP A 150 2.78 -26.95 -0.90
C ASP A 150 2.34 -26.92 -2.37
N SER A 151 1.16 -26.36 -2.66
CA SER A 151 0.67 -26.14 -4.02
C SER A 151 -0.43 -25.07 -4.07
N LEU A 152 -0.68 -24.53 -5.27
CA LEU A 152 -1.86 -23.69 -5.52
C LEU A 152 -3.17 -24.45 -5.26
N GLU A 153 -3.16 -25.78 -5.40
CA GLU A 153 -4.33 -26.63 -5.21
C GLU A 153 -4.77 -26.74 -3.74
N GLU A 154 -3.87 -26.47 -2.80
CA GLU A 154 -4.12 -26.56 -1.35
C GLU A 154 -4.40 -25.20 -0.71
N GLY A 155 -4.42 -24.13 -1.52
CA GLY A 155 -4.50 -22.75 -1.05
C GLY A 155 -3.11 -22.23 -0.71
N MET A 156 -2.56 -21.42 -1.59
CA MET A 156 -1.25 -20.79 -1.39
C MET A 156 -1.47 -19.38 -0.85
N THR A 157 -0.72 -19.00 0.17
CA THR A 157 -0.68 -17.61 0.65
C THR A 157 0.72 -17.07 0.44
N CYS A 158 0.84 -15.90 -0.17
CA CYS A 158 2.12 -15.21 -0.32
C CYS A 158 2.08 -13.89 0.43
N ALA A 159 3.19 -13.50 1.04
CA ALA A 159 3.35 -12.23 1.71
C ALA A 159 4.73 -11.64 1.38
N ASP A 160 4.94 -10.35 1.61
CA ASP A 160 6.31 -9.82 1.65
C ASP A 160 7.14 -10.47 2.77
N ASP A 161 8.46 -10.25 2.72
CA ASP A 161 9.40 -10.66 3.75
C ASP A 161 9.51 -9.64 4.90
N GLY A 162 8.58 -8.68 4.99
CA GLY A 162 8.63 -7.53 5.89
C GLY A 162 9.46 -6.35 5.37
N SER A 163 10.07 -6.45 4.19
CA SER A 163 10.79 -5.34 3.56
C SER A 163 9.85 -4.49 2.70
N PRO A 164 9.74 -3.17 2.94
CA PRO A 164 8.93 -2.30 2.10
C PRO A 164 9.54 -2.13 0.71
N GLY A 165 8.69 -2.03 -0.30
CA GLY A 165 9.07 -1.58 -1.64
C GLY A 165 9.00 -0.06 -1.73
N TYR A 166 10.08 0.60 -2.14
CA TYR A 166 10.09 2.04 -2.33
C TYR A 166 9.98 2.41 -3.80
N ALA A 167 9.08 3.35 -4.11
CA ALA A 167 8.92 3.91 -5.44
C ALA A 167 9.53 5.31 -5.48
N THR A 168 10.61 5.45 -6.24
CA THR A 168 11.06 6.77 -6.72
C THR A 168 10.13 7.22 -7.83
N ALA A 169 9.63 8.44 -7.73
CA ALA A 169 8.70 9.00 -8.70
C ALA A 169 9.42 9.86 -9.73
N THR A 170 8.93 9.83 -10.97
CA THR A 170 9.31 10.74 -12.05
C THR A 170 8.11 11.62 -12.39
N VAL A 171 8.35 12.90 -12.62
CA VAL A 171 7.33 13.90 -12.95
C VAL A 171 7.37 14.23 -14.44
N GLU A 172 6.23 14.15 -15.10
CA GLU A 172 6.01 14.61 -16.47
C GLU A 172 4.97 15.73 -16.46
N VAL A 173 5.32 16.93 -16.94
CA VAL A 173 4.41 18.08 -16.94
C VAL A 173 3.87 18.34 -18.34
N GLU A 174 2.59 18.13 -18.54
CA GLU A 174 1.91 18.50 -19.77
C GLU A 174 1.53 19.98 -19.74
N SER A 175 2.13 20.76 -20.63
CA SER A 175 1.58 22.08 -20.94
C SER A 175 0.34 21.91 -21.80
N LEU A 176 -0.78 22.53 -21.41
CA LEU A 176 -1.92 22.72 -22.31
C LEU A 176 -1.36 23.32 -23.60
N ALA A 177 -1.45 22.57 -24.71
CA ALA A 177 -1.10 23.10 -26.01
C ALA A 177 -1.89 24.39 -26.17
N SER A 178 -1.17 25.52 -26.23
CA SER A 178 -1.73 26.82 -26.56
C SER A 178 -2.40 26.66 -27.92
N GLY A 179 -3.71 26.39 -27.90
CA GLY A 179 -4.54 26.38 -29.09
C GLY A 179 -4.39 27.75 -29.73
N THR A 180 -3.66 27.78 -30.84
CA THR A 180 -3.57 28.93 -31.72
C THR A 180 -4.98 29.28 -32.15
N GLU A 181 -5.51 30.41 -31.66
CA GLU A 181 -6.71 31.05 -32.20
C GLU A 181 -6.53 31.26 -33.72
N PRO A 182 -7.57 31.01 -34.55
CA PRO A 182 -7.87 31.87 -35.68
C PRO A 182 -8.70 33.09 -35.26
#